data_AF-A0A401Q9I3-F1
#
_entry.id   AF-A0A401Q9I3-F1
#
_cell.length_a   1.000
_cell.length_b   1.000
_cell.length_c   1.000
_cell.angle_alpha   90.00
_cell.angle_beta   90.00
_cell.angle_gamma   90.00
#
_symmetry.space_group_name_H-M   'P 1'
#
loop_
_entity.id
_entity.type
_entity.pdbx_description
1 polymer ?
#
loop_
_entity_poly.entity_id
_entity_poly.type
_entity_poly.pdbx_seq_one_letter_code
_entity_poly.pdbx_strand_id
1 'polypeptide(L)'
;LMVFDKKGKKPVPDKERQIEALQLLFLLLPSANRNLLKLLLDLLYQTAKHQDRNKMTAYNLALMFAPHILWPRNLMAADLQGNITKLNNGTAFLIKHSQKLFRAPAYIRELARLQFAGSKPSVIR
;
A
#
# COMPACT_ATOMS: atom_id res chain seq x y z
N LEU A 1 -16.56 14.52 4.88
CA LEU A 1 -17.56 14.18 5.92
C LEU A 1 -17.49 12.68 6.19
N MET A 2 -16.98 12.27 7.36
CA MET A 2 -16.91 10.86 7.76
C MET A 2 -18.29 10.40 8.23
N VAL A 3 -18.89 9.43 7.55
CA VAL A 3 -20.19 8.86 7.91
C VAL A 3 -19.97 7.77 8.96
N PHE A 4 -20.55 7.91 10.15
CA PHE A 4 -20.56 6.88 11.19
C PHE A 4 -21.77 5.96 10.98
N ASP A 5 -21.63 4.67 11.25
CA ASP A 5 -22.78 3.74 11.25
C ASP A 5 -23.71 4.07 12.44
N LYS A 6 -25.00 3.69 12.36
CA LYS A 6 -26.06 3.91 13.36
C LYS A 6 -25.71 3.41 14.78
N LYS A 7 -24.63 2.63 14.92
CA LYS A 7 -24.07 2.13 16.20
C LYS A 7 -22.87 2.95 16.72
N GLY A 8 -22.56 4.13 16.17
CA GLY A 8 -21.44 4.97 16.60
C GLY A 8 -20.05 4.36 16.32
N LYS A 9 -19.98 3.25 15.59
CA LYS A 9 -18.72 2.63 15.18
C LYS A 9 -18.21 3.32 13.91
N LYS A 10 -16.93 3.72 13.91
CA LYS A 10 -16.24 4.10 12.67
C LYS A 10 -16.37 2.93 11.69
N PRO A 11 -16.96 3.10 10.50
CA PRO A 11 -17.02 2.02 9.53
C PRO A 11 -15.58 1.59 9.23
N VAL A 12 -15.32 0.28 9.35
CA VAL A 12 -14.05 -0.28 8.86
C VAL A 12 -13.97 0.10 7.39
N PRO A 13 -12.92 0.81 6.94
CA PRO A 13 -12.85 1.25 5.57
C PRO A 13 -12.88 0.02 4.68
N ASP A 14 -13.79 0.01 3.70
CA ASP A 14 -13.87 -1.03 2.69
C ASP A 14 -12.47 -1.31 2.11
N LYS A 15 -12.13 -2.59 1.96
CA LYS A 15 -10.80 -3.04 1.54
C LYS A 15 -10.38 -2.36 0.23
N GLU A 16 -11.31 -2.20 -0.71
CA GLU A 16 -11.02 -1.54 -1.98
C GLU A 16 -10.71 -0.05 -1.78
N ARG A 17 -11.41 0.63 -0.86
CA ARG A 17 -11.08 2.01 -0.46
C ARG A 17 -9.70 2.11 0.20
N GLN A 18 -9.29 1.12 0.99
CA GLN A 18 -7.94 1.10 1.56
C GLN A 18 -6.87 0.97 0.48
N ILE A 19 -7.08 0.07 -0.49
CA ILE A 19 -6.18 -0.11 -1.63
C ILE A 19 -6.09 1.19 -2.44
N GLU A 20 -7.22 1.81 -2.75
CA GLU A 20 -7.26 3.07 -3.51
C GLU A 20 -6.54 4.20 -2.79
N ALA A 21 -6.79 4.38 -1.49
CA ALA A 21 -6.08 5.38 -0.68
C ALA A 21 -4.57 5.15 -0.68
N LEU A 22 -4.12 3.90 -0.55
CA LEU A 22 -2.70 3.55 -0.60
C LEU A 22 -2.10 3.76 -2.00
N GLN A 23 -2.83 3.44 -3.07
CA GLN A 23 -2.41 3.73 -4.45
C GLN A 23 -2.15 5.22 -4.64
N LEU A 24 -3.05 6.07 -4.14
CA LEU A 24 -2.89 7.52 -4.17
C LEU A 24 -1.68 7.99 -3.36
N LEU A 25 -1.53 7.50 -2.13
CA LEU A 25 -0.36 7.81 -1.30
C LEU A 25 0.96 7.37 -1.97
N PHE A 26 0.98 6.21 -2.62
CA PHE A 26 2.17 5.71 -3.31
C PHE A 26 2.47 6.47 -4.60
N LEU A 27 1.50 7.16 -5.21
CA LEU A 27 1.75 8.10 -6.30
C LEU A 27 2.45 9.38 -5.83
N LEU A 28 2.33 9.74 -4.55
CA LEU A 28 2.99 10.91 -3.95
C LEU A 28 4.44 10.63 -3.51
N LEU A 29 4.85 9.37 -3.46
CA LEU A 29 6.22 9.01 -3.08
C LEU A 29 7.21 9.45 -4.17
N PRO A 30 8.42 9.91 -3.80
CA PRO A 30 9.50 10.11 -4.75
C PRO A 30 9.77 8.82 -5.53
N SER A 31 10.09 8.95 -6.83
CA SER A 31 10.23 7.81 -7.75
C SER A 31 11.16 6.71 -7.22
N ALA A 32 12.32 7.09 -6.66
CA ALA A 32 13.28 6.15 -6.09
C ALA A 32 12.70 5.35 -4.91
N ASN A 33 12.05 6.03 -3.95
CA ASN A 33 11.42 5.40 -2.79
C ASN A 33 10.27 4.48 -3.21
N ARG A 34 9.45 4.92 -4.16
CA ARG A 34 8.34 4.14 -4.70
C ARG A 34 8.82 2.85 -5.36
N ASN A 35 9.88 2.93 -6.17
CA ASN A 35 10.44 1.78 -6.88
C ASN A 35 11.07 0.78 -5.91
N LEU A 36 11.84 1.26 -4.93
CA LEU A 36 12.41 0.42 -3.88
C LEU A 36 11.31 -0.29 -3.09
N LEU A 37 10.29 0.46 -2.63
CA LEU A 37 9.17 -0.11 -1.87
C LEU A 37 8.41 -1.15 -2.69
N LYS A 38 8.21 -0.92 -4.00
CA LYS A 38 7.60 -1.89 -4.90
C LYS A 38 8.39 -3.19 -4.95
N LEU A 39 9.70 -3.11 -5.22
CA LEU A 39 10.56 -4.29 -5.32
C LEU A 39 10.57 -5.06 -4.00
N LEU A 40 10.66 -4.36 -2.87
CA LEU A 40 10.62 -4.96 -1.54
C LEU A 40 9.30 -5.69 -1.29
N LEU A 41 8.16 -5.03 -1.49
CA LEU A 41 6.86 -5.65 -1.26
C LEU A 41 6.58 -6.80 -2.23
N ASP A 42 7.04 -6.71 -3.49
CA ASP A 42 6.95 -7.81 -4.45
C ASP A 42 7.77 -9.03 -4.01
N LEU A 43 9.00 -8.83 -3.51
CA LEU A 43 9.82 -9.90 -2.95
C LEU A 43 9.13 -10.58 -1.75
N LEU A 44 8.59 -9.79 -0.82
CA LEU A 44 7.90 -10.30 0.35
C LEU A 44 6.62 -11.04 -0.04
N TYR A 45 5.88 -10.55 -1.04
CA TYR A 45 4.70 -11.23 -1.58
C TYR A 45 5.06 -12.59 -2.18
N GLN A 46 6.11 -12.66 -3.01
CA GLN A 46 6.58 -13.94 -3.58
C GLN A 46 7.07 -14.90 -2.50
N THR A 47 7.75 -14.39 -1.48
CA THR A 47 8.18 -15.19 -0.33
C THR A 47 6.97 -15.78 0.40
N ALA A 48 5.94 -14.97 0.67
CA ALA A 48 4.69 -15.41 1.29
C ALA A 48 3.90 -16.42 0.43
N LYS A 49 4.00 -16.34 -0.90
CA LYS A 49 3.38 -17.30 -1.81
C LYS A 49 3.95 -18.71 -1.65
N HIS A 50 5.19 -18.83 -1.18
CA HIS A 50 5.87 -20.11 -0.93
C HIS A 50 5.81 -20.54 0.55
N GLN A 51 4.85 -20.01 1.33
CA GLN A 51 4.70 -20.27 2.76
C GLN A 51 4.59 -21.76 3.12
N ASP A 52 4.07 -22.60 2.24
CA ASP A 52 3.95 -24.04 2.50
C ASP A 52 5.32 -24.71 2.68
N ARG A 53 6.34 -24.19 1.99
CA ARG A 53 7.74 -24.67 2.04
C ARG A 53 8.59 -23.90 3.03
N ASN A 54 8.55 -22.56 3.00
CA ASN A 54 9.43 -21.72 3.84
C ASN A 54 8.82 -21.32 5.19
N LYS A 55 7.54 -21.64 5.44
CA LYS A 55 6.76 -21.32 6.65
C LYS A 55 6.61 -19.81 6.94
N MET A 56 6.94 -18.96 5.97
CA MET A 56 6.86 -17.51 6.09
C MET A 56 5.54 -17.01 5.53
N THR A 57 4.55 -16.83 6.40
CA THR A 57 3.31 -16.14 6.02
C THR A 57 3.56 -14.65 5.80
N ALA A 58 2.66 -13.97 5.09
CA ALA A 58 2.73 -12.50 4.94
C ALA A 58 2.71 -11.77 6.31
N TYR A 59 2.07 -12.35 7.32
CA TYR A 59 2.08 -11.81 8.67
C TYR A 59 3.44 -11.99 9.36
N ASN A 60 4.05 -13.18 9.26
CA ASN A 60 5.38 -13.43 9.82
C ASN A 60 6.44 -12.49 9.20
N LEU A 61 6.35 -12.28 7.88
CA LEU A 61 7.18 -11.30 7.18
C LEU A 61 6.90 -9.88 7.68
N ALA A 62 5.63 -9.52 7.89
CA ALA A 62 5.29 -8.20 8.41
C ALA A 62 5.84 -7.94 9.81
N LEU A 63 5.88 -8.93 10.71
CA LEU A 63 6.47 -8.77 12.05
C LEU A 63 7.94 -8.32 11.98
N MET A 64 8.70 -8.84 11.02
CA MET A 64 10.13 -8.53 10.87
C MET A 64 10.36 -7.24 10.09
N PHE A 65 9.53 -6.97 9.06
CA PHE A 65 9.75 -5.85 8.15
C PHE A 65 8.97 -4.58 8.51
N ALA A 66 7.95 -4.63 9.37
CA ALA A 66 7.21 -3.45 9.80
C ALA A 66 8.11 -2.35 10.39
N PRO A 67 9.12 -2.66 11.25
CA PRO A 67 10.09 -1.68 11.73
C PRO A 67 10.85 -0.93 10.63
N HIS A 68 11.04 -1.56 9.48
CA HIS A 68 11.82 -1.03 8.38
C HIS A 68 10.96 -0.31 7.33
N ILE A 69 9.64 -0.54 7.32
CA ILE A 69 8.73 0.00 6.29
C ILE A 69 7.82 1.09 6.86
N LEU A 70 7.17 0.86 8.01
CA LEU A 70 6.08 1.72 8.50
C LEU A 70 6.35 2.39 9.85
N TRP A 71 7.34 1.93 10.61
CA TRP A 71 7.58 2.48 11.94
C TRP A 71 8.12 3.90 11.87
N PRO A 72 7.55 4.85 12.63
CA PRO A 72 8.11 6.19 12.76
C PRO A 72 9.52 6.15 13.36
N ARG A 73 10.39 7.06 12.92
CA ARG A 73 11.81 7.12 13.33
C ARG A 73 12.02 7.48 14.82
N ASN A 74 11.06 8.20 15.41
CA ASN A 74 11.14 8.73 16.78
C ASN A 74 10.06 8.12 17.68
N LEU A 75 9.85 6.81 17.62
CA LEU A 75 8.89 6.14 18.50
C LEU A 75 9.41 6.09 19.94
N MET A 76 8.66 6.63 20.90
CA MET A 76 8.88 6.32 22.30
C MET A 76 8.24 4.97 22.63
N ALA A 77 8.78 4.25 23.61
CA ALA A 77 8.23 2.95 24.03
C ALA A 77 6.74 3.03 24.43
N ALA A 78 6.29 4.18 24.95
CA ALA A 78 4.89 4.44 25.27
C ALA A 78 3.98 4.51 24.03
N ASP A 79 4.46 5.08 22.92
CA ASP A 79 3.69 5.16 21.65
C ASP A 79 3.58 3.81 20.95
N LEU A 80 4.54 2.93 21.24
CA LEU A 80 4.65 1.62 20.63
C LEU A 80 3.61 0.64 21.22
N GLN A 81 3.28 0.80 22.51
CA GLN A 81 2.30 -0.02 23.23
C GLN A 81 0.88 0.17 22.66
N GLY A 82 0.47 -0.73 21.77
CA GLY A 82 -0.85 -0.73 21.11
C GLY A 82 -0.85 -0.32 19.63
N ASN A 83 0.22 0.32 19.14
CA ASN A 83 0.38 0.64 17.71
C ASN A 83 1.15 -0.44 16.94
N ILE A 84 2.01 -1.24 17.60
CA ILE A 84 2.74 -2.36 16.95
C ILE A 84 1.79 -3.24 16.16
N THR A 85 0.72 -3.71 16.79
CA THR A 85 -0.22 -4.64 16.15
C THR A 85 -0.86 -4.01 14.91
N LYS A 86 -1.16 -2.71 14.95
CA LYS A 86 -1.70 -1.98 13.79
C LYS A 86 -0.67 -1.82 12.68
N LEU A 87 0.57 -1.50 13.03
CA LEU A 87 1.68 -1.35 12.07
C LEU A 87 2.03 -2.69 11.41
N ASN A 88 2.04 -3.78 12.18
CA ASN A 88 2.29 -5.13 11.69
C ASN A 88 1.14 -5.60 10.79
N ASN A 89 -0.11 -5.38 11.20
CA ASN A 89 -1.27 -5.68 10.36
C ASN A 89 -1.28 -4.85 9.08
N GLY A 90 -0.93 -3.56 9.16
CA GLY A 90 -0.78 -2.68 8.01
C GLY A 90 0.30 -3.19 7.05
N THR A 91 1.46 -3.57 7.58
CA THR A 91 2.55 -4.14 6.77
C THR A 91 2.14 -5.47 6.12
N ALA A 92 1.43 -6.34 6.84
CA ALA A 92 0.89 -7.58 6.29
C ALA A 92 -0.12 -7.32 5.17
N PHE A 93 -0.96 -6.29 5.32
CA PHE A 93 -1.89 -5.84 4.29
C PHE A 93 -1.14 -5.35 3.03
N LEU A 94 -0.08 -4.55 3.21
CA LEU A 94 0.78 -4.09 2.11
C LEU A 94 1.39 -5.27 1.35
N ILE A 95 1.93 -6.26 2.05
CA ILE A 95 2.53 -7.46 1.45
C ILE A 95 1.46 -8.25 0.66
N LYS A 96 0.31 -8.54 1.27
CA LYS A 96 -0.76 -9.34 0.63
C LYS A 96 -1.31 -8.69 -0.64
N HIS A 97 -1.32 -7.36 -0.71
CA HIS A 97 -1.94 -6.61 -1.80
C HIS A 97 -0.95 -5.91 -2.72
N SER A 98 0.37 -6.17 -2.60
CA SER A 98 1.43 -5.46 -3.34
C SER A 98 1.15 -5.35 -4.84
N GLN A 99 0.63 -6.42 -5.46
CA GLN A 99 0.32 -6.51 -6.89
C GLN A 99 -0.69 -5.47 -7.39
N LYS A 100 -1.52 -4.93 -6.49
CA LYS A 100 -2.53 -3.91 -6.79
C LYS A 100 -2.07 -2.50 -6.40
N LEU A 101 -1.25 -2.36 -5.35
CA LEU A 101 -0.95 -1.06 -4.71
C LEU A 101 -0.12 -0.10 -5.59
N PHE A 102 0.66 -0.61 -6.55
CA PHE A 102 1.51 0.22 -7.41
C PHE A 102 0.89 0.55 -8.77
N ARG A 103 -0.42 0.32 -8.93
CA ARG A 103 -1.19 0.75 -10.09
C ARG A 103 -1.93 2.03 -9.77
N ALA A 104 -1.99 2.99 -10.69
CA ALA A 104 -2.84 4.16 -10.50
C ALA A 104 -4.32 3.72 -10.41
N PRO A 105 -5.17 4.35 -9.57
CA PRO A 105 -6.59 4.07 -9.50
C PRO A 105 -7.27 4.15 -10.87
N ALA A 106 -8.33 3.37 -11.08
CA ALA A 106 -8.97 3.22 -12.39
C ALA A 106 -9.45 4.56 -12.97
N TYR A 107 -10.07 5.40 -12.14
CA TYR A 107 -10.56 6.71 -12.58
C TYR A 107 -9.42 7.66 -13.00
N ILE A 108 -8.26 7.64 -12.31
CA ILE A 108 -7.09 8.44 -12.70
C ILE A 108 -6.56 7.99 -14.05
N ARG A 109 -6.46 6.66 -14.26
CA ARG A 109 -6.01 6.12 -15.56
C ARG A 109 -6.96 6.53 -16.69
N GLU A 110 -8.27 6.48 -16.44
CA GLU A 110 -9.28 6.86 -17.43
C GLU A 110 -9.26 8.36 -17.72
N LEU A 111 -9.14 9.22 -16.70
CA LEU A 111 -8.98 10.66 -16.87
C LEU A 111 -7.72 11.00 -17.67
N ALA A 112 -6.58 10.39 -17.34
CA ALA A 112 -5.34 10.57 -18.10
C ALA A 112 -5.50 10.11 -19.55
N ARG A 113 -6.18 8.98 -19.78
CA ARG A 113 -6.49 8.50 -21.12
C ARG A 113 -7.31 9.52 -21.90
N LEU A 114 -8.38 10.06 -21.33
CA LEU A 114 -9.25 11.05 -21.99
C LEU A 114 -8.50 12.36 -22.31
N GLN A 115 -7.65 12.83 -21.40
CA GLN A 115 -6.90 14.07 -21.58
C GLN A 115 -5.76 13.95 -22.60
N PHE A 116 -5.07 12.80 -22.64
CA PHE A 116 -3.85 12.64 -23.44
C PHE A 116 -4.02 11.78 -24.71
N ALA A 117 -5.12 11.03 -24.87
CA ALA A 117 -5.37 10.23 -26.09
C ALA A 117 -5.60 11.08 -27.35
N GLY A 118 -5.88 12.38 -27.21
CA GLY A 118 -6.02 13.32 -28.33
C GLY A 118 -4.71 13.97 -28.81
N SER A 119 -3.59 13.79 -28.11
CA SER A 119 -2.31 14.39 -28.49
C SER A 119 -1.59 13.47 -29.50
N LYS A 120 -1.89 13.65 -30.79
CA LYS A 120 -1.03 13.10 -31.85
C LYS A 120 0.36 13.74 -31.71
N PRO A 121 1.46 12.98 -31.74
CA PRO A 121 2.78 13.59 -31.87
C PRO A 121 2.79 14.35 -33.20
N SER A 122 2.88 15.67 -33.12
CA SER A 122 3.10 16.53 -34.27
C SER A 122 4.37 16.03 -34.96
N VAL A 123 4.18 15.38 -36.11
CA VAL A 123 5.26 15.06 -37.03
C VAL A 123 5.87 16.39 -37.45
N ILE A 124 7.02 16.73 -36.86
CA ILE A 124 7.83 17.86 -37.31
C ILE A 124 8.41 17.43 -38.66
N ARG A 125 7.94 18.10 -39.71
CA ARG A 125 8.47 18.03 -41.08
C ARG A 125 9.86 18.66 -41.17
#